data_AF-V2YFW8-F1
#
_entry.id   AF-V2YFW8-F1
#
_cell.length_a   1.000
_cell.length_b   1.000
_cell.length_c   1.000
_cell.angle_alpha   90.00
_cell.angle_beta   90.00
_cell.angle_gamma   90.00
#
_symmetry.space_group_name_H-M   'P 1'
#
loop_
_entity.id
_entity.type
_entity.pdbx_description
1 polymer ?
#
loop_
_entity_poly.entity_id
_entity_poly.type
_entity_poly.pdbx_seq_one_letter_code
_entity_poly.pdbx_strand_id
1 'polypeptide(L)'
;MRQYLCECSACKNQYTLWFDQEPFPILGDSFPRQCLNCGKATPFQRVATRKARSELRAIEEERALREAISAECRRRGFTCTFLYQSVIIQTAVAHWKFDYHVARKTLWHESTYQVNLETGIPAVRHKQFEERKISWQEVISYIDRHDQWKAKQQKKES
;
A
#
# COMPACT_ATOMS: atom_id res chain seq x y z
N MET A 1 8.65 -14.05 18.87
CA MET A 1 10.08 -14.40 18.63
C MET A 1 10.40 -14.28 17.13
N ARG A 2 11.30 -13.37 16.76
CA ARG A 2 11.82 -13.21 15.38
C ARG A 2 13.34 -13.28 15.39
N GLN A 3 13.90 -13.81 14.30
CA GLN A 3 15.33 -14.00 14.14
C GLN A 3 15.86 -13.06 13.06
N TYR A 4 16.93 -12.32 13.38
CA TYR A 4 17.59 -11.43 12.44
C TYR A 4 19.10 -11.63 12.47
N LEU A 5 19.73 -11.50 11.31
CA LEU A 5 21.18 -11.41 11.20
C LEU A 5 21.60 -9.97 11.51
N CYS A 6 22.49 -9.79 12.48
CA CYS A 6 22.96 -8.49 12.93
C CYS A 6 24.49 -8.45 12.97
N GLU A 7 25.08 -7.29 12.70
CA GLU A 7 26.53 -7.09 12.76
C GLU A 7 26.90 -6.15 13.90
N CYS A 8 28.02 -6.45 14.57
CA CYS A 8 28.64 -5.53 15.50
C CYS A 8 29.29 -4.38 14.73
N SER A 9 28.95 -3.13 15.07
CA SER A 9 29.51 -1.96 14.37
C SER A 9 31.02 -1.81 14.59
N ALA A 10 31.56 -2.35 15.70
CA ALA A 10 32.97 -2.22 16.06
C ALA A 10 33.86 -3.29 15.41
N CYS A 11 33.50 -4.58 15.51
CA CYS A 11 34.33 -5.67 14.97
C CYS A 11 33.80 -6.32 13.69
N LYS A 12 32.63 -5.87 13.19
CA LYS A 12 31.98 -6.39 11.97
C LYS A 12 31.62 -7.88 11.98
N ASN A 13 31.77 -8.57 13.12
CA ASN A 13 31.26 -9.92 13.27
C ASN A 13 29.73 -9.94 13.23
N GLN A 14 29.21 -10.94 12.52
CA GLN A 14 27.78 -11.16 12.34
C GLN A 14 27.28 -12.22 13.32
N TYR A 15 26.11 -11.98 13.89
CA TYR A 15 25.47 -12.83 14.85
C TYR A 15 23.99 -12.94 14.51
N THR A 16 23.45 -14.15 14.63
CA THR A 16 22.02 -14.36 14.49
C THR A 16 21.35 -14.13 15.83
N LEU A 17 20.58 -13.05 15.93
CA LEU A 17 19.98 -12.58 17.16
C LEU A 17 18.47 -12.86 17.17
N TRP A 18 17.99 -13.27 18.35
CA TRP A 18 16.57 -13.50 18.63
C TRP A 18 15.98 -12.30 19.35
N PHE A 19 14.76 -11.93 18.95
CA PHE A 19 13.98 -10.84 19.52
C PHE A 19 12.59 -11.36 19.89
N ASP A 20 12.26 -11.28 21.19
CA ASP A 20 11.02 -11.85 21.72
C ASP A 20 9.90 -10.83 21.82
N GLN A 21 10.24 -9.54 21.86
CA GLN A 21 9.30 -8.43 22.02
C GLN A 21 9.53 -7.36 20.96
N GLU A 22 8.47 -6.63 20.64
CA GLU A 22 8.53 -5.43 19.81
C GLU A 22 9.09 -4.24 20.64
N PRO A 23 9.79 -3.29 20.01
CA PRO A 23 10.01 -3.14 18.56
C PRO A 23 11.13 -4.06 18.03
N PHE A 24 10.86 -4.69 16.88
CA PHE A 24 11.87 -5.44 16.15
C PHE A 24 12.81 -4.48 15.40
N PRO A 25 14.12 -4.77 15.32
CA PRO A 25 15.07 -3.89 14.63
C PRO A 25 14.75 -3.81 13.13
N ILE A 26 14.57 -2.59 12.66
CA ILE A 26 14.42 -2.25 11.25
C ILE A 26 15.82 -2.16 10.63
N LEU A 27 15.91 -2.38 9.32
CA LEU A 27 17.17 -2.15 8.61
C LEU A 27 17.58 -0.67 8.74
N GLY A 28 18.80 -0.43 9.21
CA GLY A 28 19.30 0.91 9.53
C GLY A 28 19.30 1.22 11.03
N ASP A 29 18.50 0.51 11.82
CA ASP A 29 18.48 0.70 13.28
C ASP A 29 19.79 0.24 13.91
N SER A 30 20.21 0.98 14.93
CA SER A 30 21.35 0.67 15.77
C SER A 30 20.88 0.46 17.21
N PHE A 31 21.24 -0.66 17.81
CA PHE A 31 20.87 -0.99 19.18
C PHE A 31 22.07 -1.51 19.98
N PRO A 32 22.18 -1.18 21.27
CA PRO A 32 23.30 -1.64 22.09
C PRO A 32 23.17 -3.13 22.39
N ARG A 33 24.24 -3.89 22.19
CA ARG A 33 24.33 -5.28 22.64
C ARG A 33 25.77 -5.65 22.99
N GLN A 34 25.94 -6.52 23.97
CA GLN A 34 27.26 -7.05 24.30
C GLN A 34 27.76 -7.93 23.16
N CYS A 35 28.88 -7.56 22.55
CA CYS A 35 29.52 -8.37 21.52
C CYS A 35 30.39 -9.43 22.17
N LEU A 36 30.16 -10.70 21.84
CA LEU A 36 30.98 -11.82 22.35
C LEU A 36 32.46 -11.70 21.94
N ASN A 37 32.76 -11.05 20.81
CA ASN A 37 34.13 -10.83 20.36
C ASN A 37 34.77 -9.59 21.00
N CYS A 38 34.03 -8.48 21.16
CA CYS A 38 34.59 -7.26 21.76
C CYS A 38 34.57 -7.28 23.30
N GLY A 39 33.83 -8.19 23.93
CA GLY A 39 33.62 -8.26 25.38
C GLY A 39 32.79 -7.13 26.00
N LYS A 40 32.49 -6.07 25.24
CA LYS A 40 31.76 -4.87 25.70
C LYS A 40 30.46 -4.63 24.95
N ALA A 41 29.59 -3.80 25.54
CA ALA A 41 28.42 -3.28 24.85
C ALA A 41 28.85 -2.43 23.65
N THR A 42 28.37 -2.79 22.46
CA THR A 42 28.64 -2.09 21.21
C THR A 42 27.35 -1.90 20.45
N PRO A 43 27.25 -0.89 19.58
CA PRO A 43 26.11 -0.76 18.68
C PRO A 43 26.09 -1.92 17.67
N PHE A 44 24.96 -2.60 17.56
CA PHE A 44 24.67 -3.61 16.56
C PHE A 44 23.67 -3.06 15.55
N GLN A 45 23.82 -3.48 14.30
CA GLN A 45 22.90 -3.13 13.23
C GLN A 45 22.37 -4.39 12.55
N ARG A 46 21.12 -4.36 12.09
CA ARG A 46 20.57 -5.47 11.30
C ARG A 46 21.26 -5.50 9.93
N VAL A 47 21.77 -6.67 9.53
CA VAL A 47 22.41 -6.87 8.24
C VAL A 47 21.36 -6.83 7.13
N ALA A 48 21.62 -6.01 6.11
CA ALA A 48 20.80 -5.91 4.91
C ALA A 48 20.99 -7.14 4.01
N THR A 49 20.48 -8.30 4.44
CA THR A 49 20.44 -9.52 3.62
C THR A 49 19.65 -9.28 2.34
N ARG A 50 19.85 -10.11 1.31
CA ARG A 50 19.07 -10.03 0.06
C ARG A 50 17.56 -10.01 0.31
N LYS A 51 17.08 -10.85 1.25
CA LYS A 51 15.67 -10.88 1.67
C LYS A 51 15.25 -9.55 2.30
N ALA A 52 16.02 -9.03 3.26
CA ALA A 52 15.67 -7.80 3.95
C ALA A 52 15.72 -6.57 3.01
N ARG A 53 16.65 -6.53 2.05
CA ARG A 53 16.65 -5.50 0.98
C ARG A 53 15.44 -5.61 0.07
N SER A 54 15.02 -6.83 -0.27
CA SER A 54 13.82 -7.07 -1.08
C SER A 54 12.55 -6.62 -0.36
N GLU A 55 12.45 -6.86 0.95
CA GLU A 55 11.33 -6.40 1.79
C GLU A 55 11.25 -4.87 1.82
N LEU A 56 12.39 -4.18 2.01
CA LEU A 56 12.43 -2.71 1.97
C LEU A 56 11.98 -2.15 0.62
N ARG A 57 12.49 -2.69 -0.49
CA ARG A 57 12.08 -2.26 -1.83
C ARG A 57 10.58 -2.43 -2.04
N ALA A 58 10.01 -3.55 -1.63
CA ALA A 58 8.58 -3.79 -1.75
C ALA A 58 7.75 -2.76 -0.95
N ILE A 59 8.22 -2.36 0.24
CA ILE A 59 7.56 -1.31 1.05
C ILE A 59 7.68 0.07 0.37
N GLU A 60 8.85 0.40 -0.17
CA GLU A 60 9.07 1.66 -0.89
C GLU A 60 8.25 1.75 -2.18
N GLU A 61 8.23 0.68 -2.97
CA GLU A 61 7.41 0.55 -4.19
C GLU A 61 5.92 0.69 -3.87
N GLU A 62 5.45 0.04 -2.79
CA GLU A 62 4.07 0.14 -2.33
C GLU A 62 3.71 1.57 -1.94
N ARG A 63 4.59 2.24 -1.17
CA ARG A 63 4.39 3.63 -0.78
C ARG A 63 4.35 4.56 -2.00
N ALA A 64 5.26 4.36 -2.95
CA ALA A 64 5.30 5.15 -4.17
C ALA A 64 4.04 4.95 -5.02
N LEU A 65 3.53 3.72 -5.13
CA LEU A 65 2.30 3.42 -5.85
C LEU A 65 1.08 4.09 -5.22
N ARG A 66 0.95 4.03 -3.88
CA ARG A 66 -0.14 4.71 -3.16
C ARG A 66 -0.08 6.22 -3.32
N GLU A 67 1.12 6.81 -3.25
CA GLU A 67 1.28 8.26 -3.46
C GLU A 67 0.91 8.65 -4.91
N ALA A 68 1.32 7.85 -5.90
CA ALA A 68 0.99 8.10 -7.30
C ALA A 68 -0.53 8.05 -7.55
N ILE A 69 -1.23 7.04 -7.03
CA ILE A 69 -2.70 6.95 -7.09
C ILE A 69 -3.33 8.15 -6.38
N SER A 70 -2.86 8.47 -5.17
CA SER A 70 -3.37 9.61 -4.40
C SER A 70 -3.22 10.94 -5.13
N ALA A 71 -2.06 11.16 -5.76
CA ALA A 71 -1.78 12.37 -6.52
C ALA A 71 -2.69 12.49 -7.75
N GLU A 72 -2.95 11.38 -8.45
CA GLU A 72 -3.88 11.33 -9.58
C GLU A 72 -5.31 11.65 -9.13
N CYS A 73 -5.76 11.05 -8.03
CA CYS A 73 -7.06 11.34 -7.44
C CYS A 73 -7.21 12.83 -7.11
N ARG A 74 -6.21 13.39 -6.39
CA ARG A 74 -6.20 14.81 -5.99
C ARG A 74 -6.27 15.73 -7.22
N ARG A 75 -5.56 15.40 -8.31
CA ARG A 75 -5.58 16.20 -9.55
C ARG A 75 -6.97 16.29 -10.19
N ARG A 76 -7.80 15.26 -10.00
CA ARG A 76 -9.16 15.18 -10.54
C ARG A 76 -10.24 15.59 -9.54
N GLY A 77 -9.86 16.02 -8.34
CA GLY A 77 -10.80 16.39 -7.28
C GLY A 77 -11.48 15.19 -6.62
N PHE A 78 -10.90 14.00 -6.70
CA PHE A 78 -11.42 12.79 -6.07
C PHE A 78 -10.78 12.58 -4.69
N THR A 79 -11.55 11.99 -3.77
CA THR A 79 -11.05 11.54 -2.46
C THR A 79 -10.70 10.07 -2.53
N CYS A 80 -9.50 9.68 -2.09
CA CYS A 80 -9.00 8.31 -2.18
C CYS A 80 -8.65 7.74 -0.80
N THR A 81 -9.23 6.60 -0.47
CA THR A 81 -9.06 5.87 0.80
C THR A 81 -8.50 4.48 0.52
N PHE A 82 -7.32 4.18 1.07
CA PHE A 82 -6.68 2.88 0.89
C PHE A 82 -7.11 1.89 1.96
N LEU A 83 -7.56 0.71 1.53
CA LEU A 83 -7.91 -0.41 2.39
C LEU A 83 -7.07 -1.63 1.98
N TYR A 84 -6.02 -1.90 2.75
CA TYR A 84 -5.08 -3.00 2.50
C TYR A 84 -4.61 -3.03 1.03
N GLN A 85 -5.15 -3.91 0.18
CA GLN A 85 -4.80 -4.08 -1.25
C GLN A 85 -5.73 -3.36 -2.23
N SER A 86 -6.72 -2.63 -1.72
CA SER A 86 -7.76 -1.95 -2.48
C SER A 86 -7.78 -0.45 -2.23
N VAL A 87 -8.29 0.31 -3.18
CA VAL A 87 -8.52 1.74 -3.04
C VAL A 87 -9.98 2.05 -3.32
N ILE A 88 -10.57 2.86 -2.45
CA ILE A 88 -11.89 3.45 -2.64
C ILE A 88 -11.70 4.86 -3.15
N ILE A 89 -12.28 5.17 -4.30
CA ILE A 89 -12.30 6.50 -4.91
C ILE A 89 -13.72 7.05 -4.75
N GLN A 90 -13.85 8.12 -3.99
CA GLN A 90 -15.08 8.88 -3.84
C GLN A 90 -15.05 10.08 -4.79
N THR A 91 -16.10 10.18 -5.58
CA THR A 91 -16.35 11.29 -6.49
C THR A 91 -17.59 12.07 -6.05
N ALA A 92 -17.96 13.11 -6.77
CA ALA A 92 -19.22 13.83 -6.52
C ALA A 92 -20.47 12.99 -6.88
N VAL A 93 -20.30 11.98 -7.75
CA VAL A 93 -21.42 11.22 -8.34
C VAL A 93 -21.58 9.84 -7.70
N ALA A 94 -20.47 9.17 -7.40
CA ALA A 94 -20.46 7.79 -6.95
C ALA A 94 -19.20 7.41 -6.16
N HIS A 95 -19.25 6.23 -5.55
CA HIS A 95 -18.10 5.58 -4.93
C HIS A 95 -17.63 4.42 -5.78
N TRP A 96 -16.32 4.32 -5.96
CA TRP A 96 -15.65 3.34 -6.80
C TRP A 96 -14.63 2.58 -5.97
N LYS A 97 -14.44 1.30 -6.24
CA LYS A 97 -13.39 0.48 -5.62
C LYS A 97 -12.64 -0.29 -6.70
N PHE A 98 -11.33 -0.42 -6.57
CA PHE A 98 -10.56 -1.42 -7.31
C PHE A 98 -9.34 -1.90 -6.52
N ASP A 99 -8.86 -3.09 -6.87
CA ASP A 99 -7.69 -3.69 -6.23
C ASP A 99 -6.42 -3.29 -7.00
N TYR A 100 -5.54 -2.49 -6.37
CA TYR A 100 -4.39 -1.90 -7.07
C TYR A 100 -3.15 -2.81 -7.11
N HIS A 101 -3.17 -3.96 -6.42
CA HIS A 101 -2.11 -4.99 -6.50
C HIS A 101 -2.29 -6.03 -7.61
N VAL A 102 -3.52 -6.24 -8.10
CA VAL A 102 -3.79 -7.29 -9.12
C VAL A 102 -3.53 -6.79 -10.53
N ALA A 103 -2.93 -7.59 -11.41
CA ALA A 103 -2.66 -7.15 -12.79
C ALA A 103 -3.94 -6.92 -13.62
N ARG A 104 -5.02 -7.63 -13.30
CA ARG A 104 -6.36 -7.46 -13.89
C ARG A 104 -7.20 -6.70 -12.88
N LYS A 105 -7.59 -5.48 -13.20
CA LYS A 105 -8.37 -4.65 -12.28
C LYS A 105 -9.84 -4.90 -12.52
N THR A 106 -10.53 -5.31 -11.47
CA THR A 106 -11.99 -5.26 -11.45
C THR A 106 -12.39 -3.95 -10.80
N LEU A 107 -13.16 -3.14 -11.53
CA LEU A 107 -13.74 -1.91 -11.02
C LEU A 107 -15.13 -2.22 -10.47
N TRP A 108 -15.34 -1.92 -9.19
CA TRP A 108 -16.64 -1.99 -8.53
C TRP A 108 -17.20 -0.58 -8.37
N HIS A 109 -18.50 -0.41 -8.62
CA HIS A 109 -19.18 0.88 -8.47
C HIS A 109 -20.56 0.75 -7.82
N GLU A 110 -20.93 1.70 -6.98
CA GLU A 110 -22.24 1.82 -6.34
C GLU A 110 -22.76 3.26 -6.47
N SER A 111 -24.07 3.44 -6.69
CA SER A 111 -24.74 4.75 -6.66
C SER A 111 -25.03 5.24 -5.23
N THR A 112 -25.01 4.34 -4.24
CA THR A 112 -25.42 4.61 -2.86
C THR A 112 -24.56 3.77 -1.92
N TYR A 113 -23.70 4.43 -1.14
CA TYR A 113 -22.63 3.80 -0.35
C TYR A 113 -23.18 2.88 0.76
N GLN A 114 -23.01 1.57 0.62
CA GLN A 114 -23.11 0.61 1.74
C GLN A 114 -21.86 -0.27 1.79
N VAL A 115 -20.67 0.35 1.87
CA VAL A 115 -19.45 -0.40 2.16
C VAL A 115 -19.37 -0.62 3.66
N ASN A 116 -19.37 -1.89 4.08
CA ASN A 116 -19.01 -2.23 5.44
C ASN A 116 -17.52 -1.86 5.65
N LEU A 117 -17.26 -0.83 6.46
CA LEU A 117 -15.91 -0.29 6.71
C LEU A 117 -14.99 -1.27 7.45
N GLU A 118 -15.53 -2.29 8.11
CA GLU A 118 -14.75 -3.33 8.79
C GLU A 118 -14.25 -4.40 7.81
N THR A 119 -15.03 -4.70 6.76
CA THR A 119 -14.71 -5.79 5.81
C THR A 119 -14.27 -5.28 4.44
N GLY A 120 -14.55 -4.02 4.09
CA GLY A 120 -14.25 -3.43 2.79
C GLY A 120 -15.05 -4.06 1.62
N ILE A 121 -16.13 -4.78 1.92
CA ILE A 121 -16.97 -5.47 0.94
C ILE A 121 -18.20 -4.60 0.62
N PRO A 122 -18.39 -4.18 -0.65
CA PRO A 122 -19.60 -3.46 -1.09
C PRO A 122 -20.83 -4.39 -1.17
N ALA A 123 -22.02 -3.82 -0.95
CA ALA A 123 -23.31 -4.51 -0.86
C ALA A 123 -23.87 -4.93 -2.23
N VAL A 124 -23.61 -4.19 -3.32
CA VAL A 124 -24.06 -4.52 -4.68
C VAL A 124 -22.92 -4.38 -5.70
N ARG A 125 -22.71 -5.43 -6.50
CA ARG A 125 -21.52 -5.61 -7.33
C ARG A 125 -21.80 -5.33 -8.81
N HIS A 126 -21.87 -4.06 -9.23
CA HIS A 126 -21.63 -3.78 -10.64
C HIS A 126 -20.12 -3.90 -10.89
N LYS A 127 -19.73 -5.02 -11.50
CA LYS A 127 -18.33 -5.30 -11.87
C LYS A 127 -18.06 -4.84 -13.29
N GLN A 128 -16.97 -4.13 -13.49
CA GLN A 128 -16.44 -3.76 -14.80
C GLN A 128 -14.99 -4.20 -14.92
N PHE A 129 -14.56 -4.51 -16.16
CA PHE A 129 -13.17 -4.84 -16.52
C PHE A 129 -12.55 -6.14 -15.94
N GLU A 130 -13.35 -7.05 -15.37
CA GLU A 130 -12.88 -8.31 -14.75
C GLU A 130 -11.97 -9.16 -15.66
N GLU A 131 -12.24 -9.16 -16.97
CA GLU A 131 -11.46 -9.93 -17.95
C GLU A 131 -10.31 -9.14 -18.61
N ARG A 132 -10.24 -7.82 -18.37
CA ARG A 132 -9.32 -6.93 -19.09
C ARG A 132 -8.12 -6.54 -18.20
N LYS A 133 -6.91 -6.65 -18.75
CA LYS A 133 -5.74 -5.99 -18.16
C LYS A 133 -5.89 -4.48 -18.39
N ILE A 134 -6.14 -3.75 -17.32
CA ILE A 134 -6.29 -2.30 -17.30
C ILE A 134 -5.38 -1.73 -16.21
N SER A 135 -4.69 -0.65 -16.50
CA SER A 135 -3.85 0.03 -15.49
C SER A 135 -4.70 0.83 -14.51
N TRP A 136 -4.14 1.16 -13.34
CA TRP A 136 -4.84 2.01 -12.38
C TRP A 136 -5.10 3.42 -12.94
N GLN A 137 -4.21 3.93 -13.80
CA GLN A 137 -4.38 5.22 -14.47
C GLN A 137 -5.60 5.21 -15.41
N GLU A 138 -5.77 4.13 -16.18
CA GLU A 138 -6.92 3.94 -17.06
C GLU A 138 -8.22 3.83 -16.28
N VAL A 139 -8.21 3.16 -15.12
CA VAL A 139 -9.36 3.07 -14.21
C VAL A 139 -9.78 4.46 -13.72
N ILE A 140 -8.83 5.26 -13.22
CA ILE A 140 -9.14 6.64 -12.76
C ILE A 140 -9.62 7.51 -13.93
N SER A 141 -9.05 7.33 -15.12
CA SER A 141 -9.48 8.04 -16.33
C SER A 141 -10.87 7.63 -16.81
N TYR A 142 -11.28 6.40 -16.55
CA TYR A 142 -12.63 5.94 -16.81
C TYR A 142 -13.63 6.58 -15.83
N ILE A 143 -13.30 6.61 -14.54
CA ILE A 143 -14.14 7.23 -13.49
C ILE A 143 -14.44 8.69 -13.85
N ASP A 144 -13.42 9.47 -14.21
CA ASP A 144 -13.57 10.87 -14.60
C ASP A 144 -14.48 11.06 -15.83
N ARG A 145 -14.30 10.24 -16.87
CA ARG A 145 -15.18 10.29 -18.05
C ARG A 145 -16.62 9.92 -17.71
N HIS A 146 -16.82 8.96 -16.82
CA HIS A 146 -18.15 8.55 -16.37
C HIS A 146 -18.85 9.70 -15.63
N ASP A 147 -18.15 10.37 -14.71
CA ASP A 147 -18.69 11.51 -13.96
C ASP A 147 -19.03 12.70 -14.87
N GLN A 148 -18.15 13.02 -15.82
CA GLN A 148 -18.43 14.07 -16.81
C GLN A 148 -19.64 13.73 -17.68
N TRP A 149 -19.81 12.46 -18.06
CA TRP A 149 -20.99 12.01 -18.80
C TRP A 149 -22.26 12.13 -17.95
N LYS A 150 -22.24 11.70 -16.69
CA LYS A 150 -23.36 11.84 -15.74
C LYS A 150 -23.76 13.30 -15.52
N ALA A 151 -22.77 14.18 -15.31
CA ALA A 151 -23.02 15.62 -15.16
C ALA A 151 -23.67 16.25 -16.41
N LYS A 152 -23.31 15.77 -17.61
CA LYS A 152 -23.95 16.21 -18.88
C LYS A 152 -25.39 15.71 -19.01
N GLN A 153 -25.71 14.52 -18.53
CA GLN A 153 -27.09 14.00 -18.55
C GLN A 153 -27.99 14.82 -17.62
N GLN A 154 -27.54 15.08 -16.39
CA GLN A 154 -28.30 15.89 -15.42
C GLN A 154 -28.60 17.31 -15.95
N LYS A 155 -27.66 17.92 -16.67
CA LYS A 155 -27.86 19.23 -17.31
C LYS A 155 -28.83 19.24 -18.49
N LYS A 156 -29.12 18.08 -19.11
CA LYS A 156 -30.10 17.97 -20.20
C LYS A 156 -31.52 17.74 -19.67
N GLU A 157 -31.64 17.29 -18.42
CA GLU A 157 -32.90 16.97 -17.76
C GLU A 157 -33.41 18.12 -16.85
N SER A 158 -32.59 19.16 -16.63
CA SER A 158 -32.99 20.44 -16.01
C SER A 158 -33.30 21.50 -17.07
#